data_AF-A0A926JKL0-F1
#
_entry.id   AF-A0A926JKL0-F1
#
_cell.length_a   1.000
_cell.length_b   1.000
_cell.length_c   1.000
_cell.angle_alpha   90.00
_cell.angle_beta   90.00
_cell.angle_gamma   90.00
#
_symmetry.space_group_name_H-M   'P 1'
#
loop_
_entity.id
_entity.type
_entity.pdbx_description
1 polymer ?
#
loop_
_entity_poly.entity_id
_entity_poly.type
_entity_poly.pdbx_seq_one_letter_code
_entity_poly.pdbx_strand_id
1 'polypeptide(L)'
;MTEIPEERQAAALRAVAEAGKRRADLLEQAEEILTEEIQPRAIEAARLGAGRNRIRELARIGPQVLYRWLEAEGLPVRDKRPKGSTTE
;
A
#
# COMPACT_ATOMS: atom_id res chain seq x y z
N MET A 1 7.30 39.64 -15.55
CA MET A 1 7.26 38.17 -15.63
C MET A 1 8.46 37.77 -16.47
N THR A 2 9.50 37.22 -15.85
CA THR A 2 10.70 36.79 -16.56
C THR A 2 10.40 35.45 -17.21
N GLU A 3 10.34 35.43 -18.54
CA GLU A 3 10.25 34.20 -19.32
C GLU A 3 11.40 33.27 -18.91
N ILE A 4 11.07 32.06 -18.47
CA ILE A 4 12.08 31.02 -18.28
C ILE A 4 12.56 30.64 -19.67
N PRO A 5 13.87 30.71 -19.98
CA PRO A 5 14.37 30.26 -21.26
C PRO A 5 13.92 28.82 -21.54
N GLU A 6 13.38 28.56 -22.73
CA GLU A 6 12.79 27.26 -23.09
C GLU A 6 13.72 26.07 -22.80
N GLU A 7 15.03 26.26 -22.94
CA GLU A 7 16.05 25.26 -22.59
C GLU A 7 16.05 24.87 -21.11
N ARG A 8 15.89 25.84 -20.20
CA ARG A 8 15.82 25.59 -18.75
C ARG A 8 14.54 24.85 -18.40
N GLN A 9 13.44 25.17 -19.06
CA GLN A 9 12.17 24.46 -18.90
C GLN A 9 12.29 23.02 -19.42
N ALA A 10 12.87 22.81 -20.60
CA ALA A 10 13.09 21.49 -21.17
C ALA A 10 13.99 20.63 -20.28
N ALA A 11 15.07 21.20 -19.73
CA ALA A 11 15.94 20.49 -18.78
C ALA A 11 15.19 20.09 -17.50
N ALA A 12 14.38 20.99 -16.94
CA ALA A 12 13.56 20.71 -15.76
C ALA A 12 12.54 19.59 -16.02
N LEU A 13 11.86 19.62 -17.18
CA LEU A 13 10.90 18.59 -17.56
C LEU A 13 11.57 17.22 -17.77
N ARG A 14 12.76 17.17 -18.38
CA ARG A 14 13.55 15.93 -18.48
C ARG A 14 13.90 15.38 -17.10
N ALA A 15 14.33 16.23 -16.17
CA ALA A 15 14.64 15.80 -14.82
C ALA A 15 13.42 15.19 -14.09
N VAL A 16 12.23 15.78 -14.27
CA VAL A 16 10.97 15.22 -13.75
C VAL A 16 10.65 13.88 -14.40
N ALA A 17 10.81 13.75 -15.71
CA ALA A 17 10.55 12.50 -16.43
C ALA A 17 11.46 11.37 -15.96
N GLU A 18 12.76 11.63 -15.79
CA GLU A 18 13.73 10.66 -15.29
C GLU A 18 13.43 10.22 -13.85
N ALA A 19 13.09 11.17 -12.97
CA ALA A 19 12.69 10.87 -11.59
C ALA A 19 11.37 10.07 -11.55
N GLY A 20 10.41 10.41 -12.41
CA GLY A 20 9.14 9.72 -12.55
C GLY A 20 9.33 8.28 -13.02
N LYS A 21 10.19 8.06 -14.02
CA LYS A 21 10.55 6.72 -14.51
C LYS A 21 11.16 5.87 -13.41
N ARG A 22 12.20 6.38 -12.73
CA ARG A 22 12.83 5.66 -11.61
C ARG A 22 11.84 5.31 -10.51
N ARG A 23 10.92 6.22 -10.19
CA ARG A 23 9.86 5.96 -9.20
C ARG A 23 8.91 4.86 -9.69
N ALA A 24 8.54 4.86 -10.96
CA ALA A 24 7.66 3.82 -11.53
C ALA A 24 8.33 2.44 -11.42
N ASP A 25 9.60 2.32 -11.85
CA ASP A 25 10.35 1.07 -11.80
C ASP A 25 10.46 0.51 -10.37
N LEU A 26 10.66 1.37 -9.37
CA LEU A 26 10.72 0.97 -7.97
C LEU A 26 9.35 0.56 -7.41
N LEU A 27 8.28 1.20 -7.88
CA LEU A 27 6.92 0.84 -7.45
C LEU A 27 6.46 -0.49 -8.07
N GLU A 28 6.88 -0.79 -9.29
CA GLU A 28 6.64 -2.08 -9.93
C GLU A 28 7.29 -3.21 -9.13
N GLN A 29 8.58 -3.07 -8.81
CA GLN A 29 9.29 -4.04 -7.95
C GLN A 29 8.67 -4.14 -6.55
N ALA A 30 8.23 -3.02 -5.97
CA ALA A 30 7.57 -3.04 -4.67
C ALA A 30 6.21 -3.75 -4.71
N GLU A 31 5.46 -3.60 -5.80
CA GLU A 31 4.17 -4.28 -6.00
C GLU A 31 4.35 -5.79 -6.19
N GLU A 32 5.37 -6.22 -6.93
CA GLU A 32 5.73 -7.64 -7.08
C GLU A 32 6.04 -8.25 -5.70
N ILE A 33 6.92 -7.62 -4.91
CA ILE A 33 7.20 -8.08 -3.53
C ILE A 33 5.93 -8.08 -2.68
N LEU A 34 5.09 -7.05 -2.81
CA LEU A 34 3.86 -6.94 -2.03
C LEU A 34 2.90 -8.10 -2.33
N THR A 35 2.71 -8.43 -3.60
CA THR A 35 1.69 -9.37 -4.07
C THR A 35 2.18 -10.81 -4.08
N GLU A 36 3.40 -11.07 -4.53
CA GLU A 36 3.95 -12.42 -4.67
C GLU A 36 4.58 -12.92 -3.37
N GLU A 37 5.09 -12.02 -2.54
CA GLU A 37 5.82 -12.41 -1.33
C GLU A 37 5.08 -12.10 -0.03
N ILE A 38 4.67 -10.84 0.17
CA ILE A 38 4.11 -10.38 1.45
C ILE A 38 2.68 -10.87 1.62
N GLN A 39 1.82 -10.68 0.62
CA GLN A 39 0.41 -11.04 0.68
C GLN A 39 0.18 -12.51 1.07
N PRO A 40 0.78 -13.52 0.40
CA PRO A 40 0.54 -14.93 0.76
C PRO A 40 0.99 -15.25 2.19
N ARG A 41 2.14 -14.71 2.63
CA ARG A 41 2.64 -14.90 4.00
C ARG A 41 1.77 -14.22 5.06
N ALA A 42 1.21 -13.04 4.74
CA ALA A 42 0.28 -12.33 5.61
C ALA A 42 -1.03 -13.10 5.77
N ILE A 43 -1.57 -13.66 4.68
CA ILE A 43 -2.76 -14.52 4.69
C ILE A 43 -2.49 -15.80 5.50
N GLU A 44 -1.36 -16.46 5.28
CA GLU A 44 -0.97 -17.66 6.04
C GLU A 44 -0.86 -17.36 7.55
N ALA A 45 -0.17 -16.27 7.92
CA ALA A 45 -0.09 -15.85 9.31
C ALA A 45 -1.49 -15.61 9.92
N ALA A 46 -2.41 -14.99 9.17
CA ALA A 46 -3.78 -14.77 9.62
C ALA A 46 -4.55 -16.10 9.78
N ARG A 47 -4.38 -17.06 8.86
CA ARG A 47 -4.95 -18.42 8.96
C ARG A 47 -4.45 -19.16 10.20
N LEU A 48 -3.18 -18.95 10.56
CA LEU A 48 -2.57 -19.49 11.78
C LEU A 48 -2.95 -18.72 13.06
N GLY A 49 -3.82 -17.69 12.95
CA GLY A 49 -4.35 -16.96 14.10
C GLY A 49 -3.46 -15.80 14.58
N ALA A 50 -2.47 -15.37 13.80
CA ALA A 50 -1.65 -14.22 14.17
C ALA A 50 -2.48 -12.91 14.24
N GLY A 51 -2.11 -12.05 15.20
CA GLY A 51 -2.79 -10.77 15.41
C GLY A 51 -2.63 -9.82 14.23
N ARG A 52 -3.75 -9.27 13.71
CA ARG A 52 -3.77 -8.39 12.52
C ARG A 52 -2.89 -7.15 12.64
N ASN A 53 -2.80 -6.55 13.82
CA ASN A 53 -1.93 -5.41 14.05
C ASN A 53 -0.45 -5.79 13.85
N ARG A 54 -0.05 -6.95 14.36
CA ARG A 54 1.31 -7.45 14.21
C ARG A 54 1.65 -7.76 12.76
N ILE A 55 0.72 -8.40 12.03
CA ILE A 55 0.86 -8.66 10.59
C ILE A 55 1.11 -7.34 9.85
N ARG A 56 0.29 -6.31 10.08
CA ARG A 56 0.43 -5.01 9.40
C ARG A 56 1.76 -4.31 9.69
N GLU A 57 2.19 -4.32 10.95
CA GLU A 57 3.44 -3.70 11.37
C GLU A 57 4.65 -4.35 10.68
N LEU A 58 4.67 -5.68 10.62
CA LEU A 58 5.75 -6.44 9.99
C LEU A 58 5.71 -6.32 8.47
N ALA A 59 4.52 -6.40 7.87
CA ALA A 59 4.31 -6.27 6.43
C ALA A 59 4.42 -4.82 5.93
N ARG A 60 4.48 -3.82 6.83
CA ARG A 60 4.53 -2.38 6.52
C ARG A 60 3.35 -1.91 5.65
N ILE A 61 2.16 -2.47 5.88
CA ILE A 61 0.94 -2.15 5.12
C ILE A 61 -0.12 -1.42 5.95
N GLY A 62 -0.94 -0.66 5.24
CA GLY A 62 -2.15 -0.04 5.79
C GLY A 62 -3.20 -1.08 6.20
N PRO A 63 -4.13 -0.71 7.10
CA PRO A 63 -5.21 -1.63 7.53
C PRO A 63 -6.11 -2.05 6.38
N GLN A 64 -6.42 -1.13 5.46
CA GLN A 64 -7.30 -1.41 4.32
C GLN A 64 -6.72 -2.45 3.36
N VAL A 65 -5.39 -2.46 3.18
CA VAL A 65 -4.70 -3.44 2.34
C VAL A 65 -4.87 -4.84 2.92
N LEU A 66 -4.54 -5.00 4.22
CA LEU A 66 -4.71 -6.29 4.89
C LEU A 66 -6.17 -6.75 4.85
N TYR A 67 -7.12 -5.87 5.15
CA TYR A 67 -8.54 -6.26 5.20
C TYR A 67 -9.06 -6.70 3.84
N ARG A 68 -8.66 -6.03 2.75
CA ARG A 68 -8.99 -6.47 1.40
C ARG A 68 -8.48 -7.87 1.10
N TRP A 69 -7.24 -8.18 1.50
CA TRP A 69 -6.68 -9.52 1.31
C TRP A 69 -7.41 -10.59 2.13
N LEU A 70 -7.73 -10.28 3.38
CA LEU A 70 -8.48 -11.20 4.25
C LEU A 70 -9.89 -11.46 3.69
N GLU A 71 -10.59 -10.40 3.27
CA GLU A 71 -11.92 -10.51 2.65
C GLU A 71 -11.88 -11.34 1.37
N ALA A 72 -10.90 -11.13 0.49
CA ALA A 72 -10.73 -11.89 -0.73
C ALA A 72 -10.53 -13.40 -0.48
N GLU A 73 -9.93 -13.75 0.66
CA GLU A 73 -9.70 -15.13 1.11
C GLU A 73 -10.80 -15.69 2.01
N GLY A 74 -11.90 -14.95 2.20
CA GLY A 74 -13.02 -15.36 3.06
C GLY A 74 -12.69 -15.38 4.56
N LEU A 75 -11.58 -14.74 4.98
CA LEU A 75 -11.21 -14.62 6.38
C LEU A 75 -12.04 -13.52 7.05
N PRO A 76 -12.63 -13.78 8.24
CA PRO A 76 -13.59 -12.87 8.84
C PRO A 76 -12.93 -11.56 9.29
N VAL A 77 -13.11 -10.47 8.56
CA VAL A 77 -12.74 -9.13 9.03
C VAL A 77 -13.88 -8.63 9.91
N ARG A 78 -13.60 -8.37 11.19
CA ARG A 78 -14.63 -7.99 12.15
C ARG A 78 -15.24 -6.68 11.68
N ASP A 79 -16.55 -6.68 11.41
CA ASP A 79 -17.26 -5.47 11.04
C ASP A 79 -17.02 -4.38 12.08
N LYS A 80 -16.76 -3.17 11.58
CA LYS A 80 -16.58 -2.00 12.42
C LYS A 80 -17.85 -1.84 13.25
N ARG A 81 -17.76 -1.99 14.57
CA ARG A 81 -18.89 -1.69 15.47
C ARG A 81 -19.33 -0.26 15.17
N PRO A 82 -20.63 -0.02 14.87
CA PRO A 82 -21.13 1.33 14.69
C PRO A 82 -20.84 2.14 15.96
N LYS A 83 -20.30 3.34 15.78
CA LYS A 83 -20.12 4.28 16.90
C LYS A 83 -21.51 4.67 17.41
N GLY A 84 -21.94 4.11 18.54
CA GLY A 84 -23.21 4.50 19.16
C GLY A 84 -23.95 3.43 19.96
N SER A 85 -23.46 2.19 20.09
CA SER A 85 -24.08 1.22 21.00
C SER A 85 -23.68 1.52 22.45
N THR A 86 -24.18 2.62 22.99
CA THR A 86 -24.40 2.75 24.43
C THR A 86 -25.59 1.84 24.73
N THR A 87 -25.32 0.66 25.28
CA THR A 87 -26.36 -0.13 25.94
C THR A 87 -26.77 0.63 27.19
N GLU A 88 -28.07 0.89 27.32
CA GLU A 88 -28.71 1.34 28.57
C GLU A 88 -28.37 0.44 29.76
#